data_AF-A0AAJ6G1I2-F1
#
_entry.id   AF-A0AAJ6G1I2-F1
#
_cell.length_a   1.000
_cell.length_b   1.000
_cell.length_c   1.000
_cell.angle_alpha   90.00
_cell.angle_beta   90.00
_cell.angle_gamma   90.00
#
_symmetry.space_group_name_H-M   'P 1'
#
loop_
_entity.id
_entity.type
_entity.pdbx_description
1 polymer ?
#
loop_
_entity_poly.entity_id
_entity_poly.type
_entity_poly.pdbx_seq_one_letter_code
_entity_poly.pdbx_strand_id
1 'polypeptide(L)'
;METTTISTTTDPYTRHTREIAAAVTLPAAARALVAPEDLSASGAVAVTTACGALATRLALVRFLADPGPVDAADVRPLDPFSEPTPSALHGSGPEPDRDRVRTAGDRCVEAWRRWTRSSDSGLSEIGVAGALALGAWCSWALGSELRATTRARHALAVRADDPLAGLVLRTCRAGARAAWRR
;
A
#
# COMPACT_ATOMS: atom_id res chain seq x y z
N MET A 1 15.71 38.62 -24.54
CA MET A 1 15.04 38.44 -23.24
C MET A 1 14.88 36.94 -23.07
N GLU A 2 15.85 36.32 -22.39
CA GLU A 2 16.02 34.87 -22.36
C GLU A 2 15.39 34.35 -21.06
N THR A 3 14.26 33.66 -21.19
CA THR A 3 13.52 33.11 -20.05
C THR A 3 14.31 31.93 -19.49
N THR A 4 14.99 32.14 -18.37
CA THR A 4 15.67 31.07 -17.63
C THR A 4 14.62 30.20 -16.96
N THR A 5 14.42 28.99 -17.49
CA THR A 5 13.59 27.96 -16.88
C THR A 5 14.30 27.41 -15.65
N ILE A 6 13.80 27.73 -14.45
CA ILE A 6 14.29 27.17 -13.19
C ILE A 6 13.84 25.71 -13.13
N SER A 7 14.75 24.80 -13.46
CA SER A 7 14.54 23.38 -13.28
C SER A 7 14.59 23.07 -11.77
N THR A 8 13.43 22.86 -11.14
CA THR A 8 13.33 22.43 -9.75
C THR A 8 13.92 21.03 -9.61
N THR A 9 15.21 20.97 -9.27
CA THR A 9 15.88 19.74 -8.89
C THR A 9 15.27 19.26 -7.57
N THR A 10 14.63 18.09 -7.58
CA THR A 10 14.07 17.46 -6.38
C THR A 10 15.18 17.23 -5.36
N ASP A 11 15.10 17.89 -4.21
CA ASP A 11 16.11 17.85 -3.17
C ASP A 11 16.24 16.43 -2.57
N PRO A 12 17.43 15.77 -2.66
CA PRO A 12 17.65 14.43 -2.10
C PRO A 12 17.36 14.34 -0.59
N TYR A 13 17.51 15.44 0.15
CA TYR A 13 17.20 15.47 1.59
C TYR A 13 15.69 15.25 1.87
N THR A 14 14.80 15.66 0.95
CA THR A 14 13.34 15.47 1.11
C THR A 14 12.90 14.02 0.90
N ARG A 15 13.64 13.23 0.11
CA ARG A 15 13.34 11.81 -0.16
C ARG A 15 13.53 10.96 1.08
N HIS A 16 14.66 11.13 1.77
CA HIS A 16 14.96 10.39 2.99
C HIS A 16 13.94 10.67 4.10
N THR A 17 13.48 11.92 4.24
CA THR A 17 12.44 12.27 5.21
C THR A 17 11.14 11.52 4.99
N ARG A 18 10.72 11.30 3.74
CA ARG A 18 9.49 10.55 3.42
C ARG A 18 9.62 9.06 3.69
N GLU A 19 10.76 8.47 3.36
CA GLU A 19 11.04 7.05 3.63
C GLU A 19 11.12 6.80 5.14
N ILE A 20 11.74 7.70 5.90
CA ILE A 20 11.76 7.67 7.37
C ILE A 20 10.35 7.81 7.95
N ALA A 21 9.58 8.80 7.48
CA ALA A 21 8.21 9.01 7.95
C ALA A 21 7.34 7.77 7.70
N ALA A 22 7.46 7.16 6.51
CA ALA A 22 6.77 5.93 6.17
C ALA A 22 7.19 4.77 7.10
N ALA A 23 8.48 4.62 7.37
CA ALA A 23 9.02 3.57 8.24
C ALA A 23 8.56 3.72 9.69
N VAL A 24 8.65 4.93 10.26
CA VAL A 24 8.24 5.22 11.65
C VAL A 24 6.73 5.05 11.83
N THR A 25 5.94 5.34 10.80
CA THR A 25 4.47 5.27 10.85
C THR A 25 3.93 3.86 10.57
N LEU A 26 4.77 2.96 10.04
CA LEU A 26 4.37 1.62 9.60
C LEU A 26 3.61 0.80 10.67
N PRO A 27 4.04 0.75 11.95
CA PRO A 27 3.28 0.04 12.98
C PRO A 27 1.87 0.62 13.21
N ALA A 28 1.72 1.94 13.15
CA ALA A 28 0.41 2.59 13.27
C ALA A 28 -0.49 2.29 12.07
N ALA A 29 0.09 2.25 10.86
CA ALA A 29 -0.61 1.85 9.65
C ALA A 29 -1.08 0.39 9.70
N ALA A 30 -0.20 -0.53 10.12
CA ALA A 30 -0.52 -1.95 10.28
C ALA A 30 -1.69 -2.15 11.26
N ARG A 31 -1.66 -1.48 12.43
CA ARG A 31 -2.79 -1.47 13.37
C ARG A 31 -4.06 -0.93 12.74
N ALA A 32 -3.99 0.24 12.09
CA ALA A 32 -5.14 0.86 11.46
C ALA A 32 -5.77 -0.02 10.38
N LEU A 33 -4.99 -0.85 9.66
CA LEU A 33 -5.51 -1.75 8.62
C LEU A 33 -6.28 -2.95 9.16
N VAL A 34 -6.04 -3.38 10.41
CA VAL A 34 -6.62 -4.62 10.96
C VAL A 34 -7.42 -4.44 12.26
N ALA A 35 -7.44 -3.24 12.85
CA ALA A 35 -8.31 -2.88 13.97
C ALA A 35 -9.78 -3.30 13.71
N PRO A 36 -10.63 -3.52 14.70
CA PRO A 36 -12.05 -3.83 14.46
C PRO A 36 -12.90 -2.59 14.13
N GLU A 37 -12.49 -1.39 14.54
CA GLU A 37 -13.27 -0.15 14.40
C GLU A 37 -13.14 0.48 13.00
N ASP A 38 -14.02 1.43 12.68
CA ASP A 38 -13.89 2.23 11.46
C ASP A 38 -12.54 2.97 11.41
N LEU A 39 -12.03 3.19 10.20
CA LEU A 39 -10.76 3.88 10.00
C LEU A 39 -10.86 5.29 10.60
N SER A 40 -10.03 5.64 11.59
CA SER A 40 -9.98 7.01 12.12
C SER A 40 -9.27 7.96 11.16
N ALA A 41 -9.40 9.28 11.36
CA ALA A 41 -8.67 10.26 10.55
C ALA A 41 -7.15 10.06 10.65
N SER A 42 -6.63 9.90 11.86
CA SER A 42 -5.21 9.60 12.10
C SER A 42 -4.79 8.25 11.52
N GLY A 43 -5.67 7.25 11.53
CA GLY A 43 -5.44 5.96 10.87
C GLY A 43 -5.29 6.10 9.36
N ALA A 44 -6.12 6.93 8.72
CA ALA A 44 -6.00 7.21 7.29
C ALA A 44 -4.68 7.93 6.94
N VAL A 45 -4.26 8.89 7.77
CA VAL A 45 -2.92 9.51 7.65
C VAL A 45 -1.83 8.46 7.81
N ALA A 46 -1.92 7.59 8.82
CA ALA A 46 -0.92 6.57 9.06
C ALA A 46 -0.77 5.62 7.87
N VAL A 47 -1.89 5.10 7.35
CA VAL A 47 -1.92 4.20 6.19
C VAL A 47 -1.28 4.86 4.97
N THR A 48 -1.70 6.07 4.63
CA THR A 48 -1.17 6.75 3.43
C THR A 48 0.28 7.16 3.58
N THR A 49 0.71 7.65 4.75
CA THR A 49 2.13 7.94 5.03
C THR A 49 2.98 6.68 4.89
N ALA A 50 2.58 5.57 5.54
CA ALA A 50 3.30 4.31 5.43
C ALA A 50 3.33 3.80 3.98
N CYS A 51 2.24 3.93 3.23
CA CYS A 51 2.18 3.52 1.83
C CYS A 51 3.01 4.40 0.86
N GLY A 52 3.59 5.51 1.34
CA GLY A 52 4.44 6.40 0.54
C GLY A 52 5.77 5.76 0.10
N ALA A 53 6.23 4.72 0.79
CA ALA A 53 7.43 3.96 0.42
C ALA A 53 7.06 2.55 -0.09
N LEU A 54 7.89 1.97 -0.96
CA LEU A 54 7.66 0.60 -1.46
C LEU A 54 8.02 -0.46 -0.41
N ALA A 55 9.14 -0.28 0.29
CA ALA A 55 9.61 -1.20 1.33
C ALA A 55 8.56 -1.45 2.43
N THR A 56 7.89 -0.40 2.86
CA THR A 56 6.79 -0.44 3.84
C THR A 56 5.54 -1.12 3.28
N ARG A 57 5.20 -0.91 2.00
CA ARG A 57 4.09 -1.64 1.34
C ARG A 57 4.36 -3.14 1.27
N LEU A 58 5.59 -3.54 0.96
CA LEU A 58 5.97 -4.95 0.96
C LEU A 58 5.92 -5.55 2.37
N ALA A 59 6.31 -4.78 3.38
CA ALA A 59 6.12 -5.17 4.78
C ALA A 59 4.64 -5.33 5.15
N LEU A 60 3.76 -4.43 4.69
CA LEU A 60 2.31 -4.56 4.89
C LEU A 60 1.73 -5.77 4.15
N VAL A 61 2.19 -6.08 2.93
CA VAL A 61 1.82 -7.31 2.22
C VAL A 61 2.21 -8.55 3.04
N ARG A 62 3.44 -8.59 3.59
CA ARG A 62 3.89 -9.67 4.48
C ARG A 62 3.00 -9.78 5.72
N PHE A 63 2.77 -8.66 6.40
CA PHE A 63 1.94 -8.59 7.61
C PHE A 63 0.51 -9.06 7.38
N LEU A 64 -0.13 -8.63 6.30
CA LEU A 64 -1.51 -9.00 5.97
C LEU A 64 -1.62 -10.45 5.48
N ALA A 65 -0.56 -10.99 4.88
CA ALA A 65 -0.53 -12.35 4.39
C ALA A 65 -0.16 -13.40 5.45
N ASP A 66 0.36 -12.97 6.60
CA ASP A 66 0.70 -13.87 7.69
C ASP A 66 -0.59 -14.42 8.33
N PRO A 67 -0.77 -15.75 8.37
CA PRO A 67 -1.95 -16.35 9.01
C PRO A 67 -1.95 -16.20 10.54
N GLY A 68 -0.79 -15.96 11.14
CA GLY A 68 -0.62 -15.87 12.58
C GLY A 68 -1.05 -14.52 13.16
N PRO A 69 -1.13 -14.44 14.50
CA PRO A 69 -1.18 -13.16 15.20
C PRO A 69 0.20 -12.50 15.09
N VAL A 70 0.33 -11.55 14.16
CA VAL A 70 1.52 -10.69 14.10
C VAL A 70 1.19 -9.40 14.85
N ASP A 71 2.01 -9.05 15.84
CA ASP A 71 1.87 -7.74 16.46
C ASP A 71 2.26 -6.66 15.45
N ALA A 72 1.34 -5.74 15.21
CA ALA A 72 1.58 -4.60 14.36
C ALA A 72 2.76 -3.73 14.86
N ALA A 73 3.06 -3.76 16.17
CA ALA A 73 4.23 -3.11 16.76
C ALA A 73 5.56 -3.65 16.23
N ASP A 74 5.59 -4.90 15.74
CA ASP A 74 6.79 -5.58 15.25
C ASP A 74 6.99 -5.44 13.73
N VAL A 75 6.04 -4.81 13.03
CA VAL A 75 6.16 -4.62 11.58
C VAL A 75 7.31 -3.65 11.29
N ARG A 76 8.25 -4.09 10.46
CA ARG A 76 9.41 -3.31 9.98
C ARG A 76 9.40 -3.21 8.46
N PRO A 77 9.88 -2.10 7.87
CA PRO A 77 10.05 -2.00 6.42
C PRO A 77 10.90 -3.16 5.89
N LEU A 78 10.60 -3.65 4.69
CA LEU A 78 11.43 -4.65 4.03
C LEU A 78 12.79 -4.05 3.68
N ASP A 79 13.88 -4.69 4.09
CA ASP A 79 15.22 -4.43 3.59
C ASP A 79 15.47 -5.20 2.28
N PRO A 80 15.48 -4.56 1.11
CA PRO A 80 15.64 -5.24 -0.17
C PRO A 80 17.04 -5.85 -0.39
N PHE A 81 18.03 -5.51 0.44
CA PHE A 81 19.39 -6.04 0.32
C PHE A 81 19.59 -7.32 1.14
N SER A 82 18.83 -7.50 2.21
CA SER A 82 19.00 -8.63 3.13
C SER A 82 17.77 -9.55 3.22
N GLU A 83 16.59 -9.05 2.88
CA GLU A 83 15.33 -9.80 2.97
C GLU A 83 14.80 -10.21 1.58
N PRO A 84 14.30 -11.45 1.43
CA PRO A 84 13.65 -11.86 0.19
C PRO A 84 12.32 -11.14 0.00
N THR A 85 11.95 -10.88 -1.26
CA THR A 85 10.61 -10.39 -1.61
C THR A 85 9.53 -11.33 -1.05
N PRO A 86 8.47 -10.81 -0.39
CA PRO A 86 7.43 -11.66 0.19
C PRO A 86 6.77 -12.55 -0.87
N SER A 87 6.69 -13.86 -0.62
CA SER A 87 6.02 -14.82 -1.53
C SER A 87 4.54 -14.47 -1.74
N ALA A 88 3.93 -13.83 -0.75
CA ALA A 88 2.56 -13.32 -0.80
C ALA A 88 2.31 -12.28 -1.91
N LEU A 89 3.37 -11.60 -2.38
CA LEU A 89 3.28 -10.73 -3.55
C LEU A 89 2.88 -11.51 -4.81
N HIS A 90 3.26 -12.79 -4.87
CA HIS A 90 2.90 -13.73 -5.93
C HIS A 90 1.76 -14.68 -5.51
N GLY A 91 1.04 -14.38 -4.42
CA GLY A 91 -0.14 -15.14 -4.05
C GLY A 91 0.22 -16.55 -3.57
N SER A 92 1.42 -16.70 -3.05
CA SER A 92 2.01 -17.99 -2.64
C SER A 92 2.36 -17.95 -1.16
N GLY A 93 2.15 -19.07 -0.47
CA GLY A 93 2.36 -19.18 0.98
C GLY A 93 1.16 -19.82 1.67
N PRO A 94 1.13 -19.83 3.01
CA PRO A 94 -0.06 -20.19 3.77
C PRO A 94 -1.27 -19.31 3.40
N GLU A 95 -2.49 -19.82 3.56
CA GLU A 95 -3.71 -19.04 3.36
C GLU A 95 -3.82 -17.95 4.43
N PRO A 96 -3.92 -16.67 4.03
CA PRO A 96 -4.07 -15.58 4.99
C PRO A 96 -5.46 -15.54 5.59
N ASP A 97 -5.59 -14.85 6.72
CA ASP A 97 -6.90 -14.47 7.27
C ASP A 97 -7.64 -13.60 6.25
N ARG A 98 -8.68 -14.17 5.63
CA ARG A 98 -9.44 -13.55 4.56
C ARG A 98 -10.19 -12.30 5.03
N ASP A 99 -10.63 -12.27 6.27
CA ASP A 99 -11.38 -11.14 6.83
C ASP A 99 -10.43 -9.98 7.14
N ARG A 100 -9.24 -10.29 7.69
CA ARG A 100 -8.15 -9.32 7.85
C ARG A 100 -7.77 -8.67 6.52
N VAL A 101 -7.55 -9.46 5.47
CA VAL A 101 -7.19 -8.95 4.14
C VAL A 101 -8.34 -8.11 3.55
N ARG A 102 -9.60 -8.52 3.74
CA ARG A 102 -10.76 -7.76 3.25
C ARG A 102 -10.86 -6.40 3.92
N THR A 103 -10.79 -6.38 5.25
CA THR A 103 -10.83 -5.15 6.06
C THR A 103 -9.72 -4.20 5.67
N ALA A 104 -8.48 -4.69 5.55
CA ALA A 104 -7.34 -3.88 5.12
C ALA A 104 -7.57 -3.27 3.71
N GLY A 105 -8.10 -4.08 2.79
CA GLY A 105 -8.42 -3.63 1.44
C GLY A 105 -9.48 -2.53 1.41
N ASP A 106 -10.52 -2.64 2.22
CA ASP A 106 -11.59 -1.63 2.28
C ASP A 106 -11.13 -0.34 2.96
N ARG A 107 -10.25 -0.43 3.98
CA ARG A 107 -9.62 0.73 4.62
C ARG A 107 -8.68 1.49 3.70
N CYS A 108 -7.95 0.79 2.84
CA CYS A 108 -7.14 1.42 1.81
C CYS A 108 -8.01 2.29 0.87
N VAL A 109 -9.20 1.80 0.50
CA VAL A 109 -10.15 2.57 -0.32
C VAL A 109 -10.74 3.74 0.46
N GLU A 110 -11.08 3.55 1.74
CA GLU A 110 -11.60 4.63 2.58
C GLU A 110 -10.58 5.76 2.77
N ALA A 111 -9.28 5.44 2.94
CA ALA A 111 -8.22 6.44 3.00
C ALA A 111 -8.18 7.30 1.73
N TRP A 112 -8.30 6.69 0.54
CA TRP A 112 -8.43 7.41 -0.72
C TRP A 112 -9.71 8.25 -0.80
N ARG A 113 -10.87 7.72 -0.38
CA ARG A 113 -12.13 8.48 -0.38
C ARG A 113 -12.07 9.71 0.52
N ARG A 114 -11.27 9.68 1.58
CA ARG A 114 -11.06 10.84 2.47
C ARG A 114 -10.18 11.88 1.81
N TRP A 115 -9.11 11.43 1.16
CA TRP A 115 -8.25 12.30 0.36
C TRP A 115 -9.03 13.05 -0.72
N THR A 116 -9.87 12.37 -1.50
CA THR A 116 -10.66 13.02 -2.57
C THR A 116 -11.71 14.01 -2.06
N ARG A 117 -12.15 13.89 -0.80
CA ARG A 117 -13.14 14.79 -0.18
C ARG A 117 -12.50 15.99 0.54
N SER A 118 -11.19 16.00 0.72
CA SER A 118 -10.51 17.01 1.52
C SER A 118 -9.57 17.86 0.66
N SER A 119 -9.79 19.17 0.69
CA SER A 119 -8.95 20.16 0.01
C SER A 119 -7.58 20.39 0.69
N ASP A 120 -7.40 19.89 1.92
CA ASP A 120 -6.19 20.08 2.74
C ASP A 120 -5.84 18.81 3.54
N SER A 121 -5.90 17.66 2.88
CA SER A 121 -5.77 16.37 3.57
C SER A 121 -4.41 16.13 4.23
N GLY A 122 -3.39 16.92 3.90
CA GLY A 122 -1.99 16.69 4.30
C GLY A 122 -1.39 15.39 3.74
N LEU A 123 -2.12 14.61 2.93
CA LEU A 123 -1.68 13.33 2.38
C LEU A 123 -1.03 13.53 1.02
N SER A 124 0.11 12.87 0.82
CA SER A 124 0.77 12.88 -0.50
C SER A 124 0.07 11.95 -1.49
N GLU A 125 0.03 12.34 -2.76
CA GLU A 125 -0.47 11.50 -3.86
C GLU A 125 0.23 10.14 -3.92
N ILE A 126 1.54 10.10 -3.62
CA ILE A 126 2.34 8.87 -3.56
C ILE A 126 1.76 7.90 -2.53
N GLY A 127 1.48 8.40 -1.32
CA GLY A 127 0.92 7.59 -0.24
C GLY A 127 -0.49 7.10 -0.54
N VAL A 128 -1.32 7.95 -1.15
CA VAL A 128 -2.69 7.61 -1.53
C VAL A 128 -2.72 6.58 -2.66
N ALA A 129 -1.91 6.76 -3.70
CA ALA A 129 -1.74 5.78 -4.77
C ALA A 129 -1.22 4.44 -4.21
N GLY A 130 -0.23 4.50 -3.31
CA GLY A 130 0.32 3.32 -2.64
C GLY A 130 -0.72 2.57 -1.80
N ALA A 131 -1.60 3.29 -1.10
CA ALA A 131 -2.71 2.70 -0.34
C ALA A 131 -3.72 2.03 -1.28
N LEU A 132 -4.14 2.70 -2.35
CA LEU A 132 -5.00 2.08 -3.36
C LEU A 132 -4.38 0.83 -4.00
N ALA A 133 -3.06 0.88 -4.28
CA ALA A 133 -2.32 -0.26 -4.81
C ALA A 133 -2.31 -1.44 -3.84
N LEU A 134 -2.12 -1.19 -2.53
CA LEU A 134 -2.25 -2.21 -1.49
C LEU A 134 -3.68 -2.77 -1.42
N GLY A 135 -4.70 -1.90 -1.52
CA GLY A 135 -6.10 -2.32 -1.58
C GLY A 135 -6.46 -3.11 -2.84
N ALA A 136 -5.75 -2.88 -3.94
CA ALA A 136 -5.83 -3.67 -5.17
C ALA A 136 -5.22 -5.06 -4.97
N TRP A 137 -4.04 -5.15 -4.35
CA TRP A 137 -3.43 -6.42 -3.97
C TRP A 137 -4.34 -7.23 -3.03
N CYS A 138 -4.94 -6.60 -2.01
CA CYS A 138 -5.89 -7.28 -1.12
C CYS A 138 -7.08 -7.89 -1.89
N SER A 139 -7.63 -7.15 -2.88
CA SER A 139 -8.72 -7.67 -3.71
C SER A 139 -8.29 -8.85 -4.56
N TRP A 140 -7.09 -8.78 -5.13
CA TRP A 140 -6.51 -9.85 -5.93
C TRP A 140 -6.21 -11.10 -5.08
N ALA A 141 -5.62 -10.92 -3.90
CA ALA A 141 -5.32 -11.98 -2.93
C ALA A 141 -6.58 -12.76 -2.50
N LEU A 142 -7.74 -12.09 -2.46
CA LEU A 142 -9.04 -12.69 -2.16
C LEU A 142 -9.77 -13.28 -3.39
N GLY A 143 -9.18 -13.18 -4.58
CA GLY A 143 -9.74 -13.70 -5.84
C GLY A 143 -10.70 -12.76 -6.55
N SER A 144 -10.80 -11.50 -6.15
CA SER A 144 -11.67 -10.51 -6.80
C SER A 144 -10.92 -9.70 -7.86
N GLU A 145 -10.80 -10.27 -9.06
CA GLU A 145 -10.07 -9.66 -10.18
C GLU A 145 -10.66 -8.30 -10.60
N LEU A 146 -12.00 -8.19 -10.67
CA LEU A 146 -12.66 -6.93 -11.02
C LEU A 146 -12.33 -5.82 -10.03
N ARG A 147 -12.41 -6.09 -8.72
CA ARG A 147 -12.09 -5.11 -7.68
C ARG A 147 -10.60 -4.76 -7.71
N ALA A 148 -9.73 -5.74 -7.89
CA ALA A 148 -8.29 -5.54 -8.00
C ALA A 148 -7.93 -4.63 -9.18
N THR A 149 -8.46 -4.94 -10.37
CA THR A 149 -8.24 -4.17 -11.59
C THR A 149 -8.72 -2.73 -11.44
N THR A 150 -9.94 -2.53 -10.91
CA THR A 150 -10.49 -1.19 -10.70
C THR A 150 -9.64 -0.37 -9.72
N ARG A 151 -9.29 -0.95 -8.57
CA ARG A 151 -8.45 -0.26 -7.57
C ARG A 151 -7.05 0.05 -8.11
N ALA A 152 -6.43 -0.87 -8.86
CA ALA A 152 -5.12 -0.65 -9.49
C ALA A 152 -5.18 0.47 -10.55
N ARG A 153 -6.24 0.54 -11.36
CA ARG A 153 -6.42 1.64 -12.32
C ARG A 153 -6.60 2.99 -11.62
N HIS A 154 -7.34 3.04 -10.51
CA HIS A 154 -7.43 4.27 -9.72
C HIS A 154 -6.09 4.67 -9.12
N ALA A 155 -5.30 3.72 -8.60
CA ALA A 155 -3.95 4.00 -8.12
C ALA A 155 -3.06 4.58 -9.24
N LEU A 156 -3.12 4.00 -10.45
CA LEU A 156 -2.36 4.49 -11.61
C LEU A 156 -2.88 5.83 -12.15
N ALA A 157 -4.15 6.16 -11.95
CA ALA A 157 -4.68 7.47 -12.27
C ALA A 157 -4.17 8.56 -11.30
N VAL A 158 -3.93 8.20 -10.03
CA VAL A 158 -3.29 9.10 -9.05
C VAL A 158 -1.78 9.18 -9.30
N ARG A 159 -1.12 8.06 -9.60
CA ARG A 159 0.31 7.98 -9.88
C ARG A 159 0.60 6.94 -10.95
N ALA A 160 0.91 7.39 -12.17
CA ALA A 160 1.04 6.55 -13.35
C ALA A 160 2.16 5.48 -13.28
N ASP A 161 3.17 5.71 -12.46
CA ASP A 161 4.35 4.84 -12.29
C ASP A 161 4.31 4.04 -10.98
N ASP A 162 3.16 3.91 -10.29
CA ASP A 162 3.10 3.13 -9.06
C ASP A 162 3.44 1.64 -9.30
N PRO A 163 4.52 1.10 -8.68
CA PRO A 163 5.02 -0.22 -9.02
C PRO A 163 4.10 -1.35 -8.57
N LEU A 164 3.43 -1.21 -7.43
CA LEU A 164 2.53 -2.24 -6.90
C LEU A 164 1.23 -2.26 -7.69
N ALA A 165 0.67 -1.09 -8.03
CA ALA A 165 -0.52 -1.02 -8.87
C ALA A 165 -0.26 -1.59 -10.27
N GLY A 166 0.87 -1.23 -10.87
CA GLY A 166 1.31 -1.78 -12.15
C GLY A 166 1.48 -3.30 -12.11
N LEU A 167 2.06 -3.83 -11.03
CA LEU A 167 2.19 -5.27 -10.82
C LEU A 167 0.81 -5.94 -10.74
N VAL A 168 -0.08 -5.50 -9.84
CA VAL A 168 -1.42 -6.10 -9.67
C VAL A 168 -2.21 -6.08 -10.98
N LEU A 169 -2.16 -4.97 -11.72
CA LEU A 169 -2.85 -4.86 -13.00
C LEU A 169 -2.31 -5.86 -14.04
N ARG A 170 -0.97 -6.03 -14.12
CA ARG A 170 -0.36 -7.04 -15.00
C ARG A 170 -0.72 -8.46 -14.58
N THR A 171 -0.72 -8.74 -13.27
CA THR A 171 -1.11 -10.04 -12.72
C THR A 171 -2.55 -10.39 -13.08
N CYS A 172 -3.49 -9.44 -12.95
CA CYS A 172 -4.88 -9.64 -13.35
C CYS A 172 -5.00 -9.87 -14.87
N ARG A 173 -4.32 -9.07 -15.70
CA ARG A 173 -4.32 -9.24 -17.16
C ARG A 173 -3.76 -10.59 -17.61
N ALA A 174 -2.81 -11.15 -16.86
CA ALA A 174 -2.25 -12.47 -17.11
C ALA A 174 -3.17 -13.61 -16.64
N GLY A 175 -4.31 -13.32 -16.01
CA GLY A 175 -5.20 -14.33 -15.43
C GLY A 175 -4.60 -15.05 -14.21
N ALA A 176 -3.50 -14.55 -13.66
CA ALA A 176 -2.83 -15.17 -12.53
C ALA A 176 -3.65 -14.97 -11.24
N ARG A 177 -3.89 -16.06 -10.53
CA ARG A 177 -4.66 -16.09 -9.28
C ARG A 177 -3.75 -16.45 -8.12
N ALA A 178 -4.08 -15.95 -6.94
CA ALA A 178 -3.42 -16.41 -5.73
C ALA A 178 -3.70 -17.91 -5.50
N ALA A 179 -2.65 -18.65 -5.17
CA ALA A 179 -2.63 -20.10 -4.97
C ALA A 179 -2.12 -20.41 -3.56
N TRP A 180 -2.89 -19.96 -2.57
CA TRP A 180 -2.56 -20.17 -1.15
C TRP A 180 -2.63 -21.65 -0.76
N ARG A 181 -1.75 -22.07 0.14
CA ARG A 181 -1.76 -23.41 0.74
C ARG A 181 -2.62 -23.40 2.00
N ARG A 182 -3.56 -24.34 2.08
CA ARG A 182 -4.34 -24.60 3.29
C ARG A 182 -3.52 -25.35 4.33
#